data_AF-A0AAN6YNV1-F1
#
_entry.id   AF-A0AAN6YNV1-F1
#
_cell.length_a   1.000
_cell.length_b   1.000
_cell.length_c   1.000
_cell.angle_alpha   90.00
_cell.angle_beta   90.00
_cell.angle_gamma   90.00
#
_symmetry.space_group_name_H-M   'P 1'
#
loop_
_entity.id
_entity.type
_entity.pdbx_description
1 polymer ?
#
loop_
_entity_poly.entity_id
_entity_poly.type
_entity_poly.pdbx_seq_one_letter_code
_entity_poly.pdbx_strand_id
1 'polypeptide(L)'
;LACPYLKKNPGEYRCCQKYGFQKIKEVKQHLRRRHMLHGFICRRCQLLLESHDALMDHITQEVPCTTRPPLYDRITEHQRLRLMQYPSRGKSLEQQWYGVWDIIFPGLDRPKDIYLQTEAETTMNSLWSLWDEQKKDIICD
;
A
#
# COMPACT_ATOMS: atom_id res chain seq x y z
N LEU A 1 -12.50 2.54 6.54
CA LEU A 1 -11.11 2.06 6.42
C LEU A 1 -10.45 2.69 5.20
N ALA A 2 -9.20 3.11 5.34
CA ALA A 2 -8.39 3.68 4.27
C ALA A 2 -7.64 2.60 3.47
N CYS A 3 -7.17 2.97 2.29
CA CYS A 3 -6.16 2.22 1.55
C CYS A 3 -4.83 2.24 2.33
N PRO A 4 -4.18 1.08 2.56
CA PRO A 4 -2.86 1.03 3.18
C PRO A 4 -1.77 1.86 2.47
N TYR A 5 -1.75 1.85 1.13
CA TYR A 5 -0.78 2.65 0.37
C TYR A 5 -0.99 4.15 0.53
N LEU A 6 -2.26 4.59 0.58
CA LEU A 6 -2.59 5.97 0.93
C LEU A 6 -2.10 6.33 2.34
N LYS A 7 -2.27 5.42 3.31
CA LYS A 7 -1.76 5.63 4.68
C LYS A 7 -0.24 5.65 4.77
N LYS A 8 0.46 4.90 3.93
CA LYS A 8 1.93 4.89 3.84
C LYS A 8 2.47 6.20 3.25
N ASN A 9 1.91 6.63 2.12
CA ASN A 9 2.34 7.84 1.43
C ASN A 9 1.15 8.52 0.75
N PRO A 10 0.48 9.47 1.43
CA PRO A 10 -0.66 10.18 0.85
C PRO A 10 -0.31 10.94 -0.44
N GLY A 11 0.93 11.43 -0.56
CA GLY A 11 1.39 12.21 -1.71
C GLY A 11 1.46 11.40 -3.00
N GLU A 12 1.97 10.17 -2.91
CA GLU A 12 2.12 9.25 -4.05
C GLU A 12 0.81 8.52 -4.41
N TYR A 13 -0.02 8.26 -3.41
CA TYR A 13 -1.24 7.45 -3.55
C TYR A 13 -2.54 8.24 -3.48
N ARG A 14 -2.53 9.54 -3.82
CA ARG A 14 -3.72 10.41 -3.84
C ARG A 14 -4.91 9.80 -4.60
N CYS A 15 -4.64 9.05 -5.67
CA CYS A 15 -5.68 8.37 -6.45
C CYS A 15 -6.50 7.34 -5.64
N CYS A 16 -5.98 6.91 -4.48
CA CYS A 16 -6.62 6.00 -3.54
C CYS A 16 -7.51 6.70 -2.51
N GLN A 17 -7.43 8.03 -2.38
CA GLN A 17 -8.19 8.82 -1.40
C GLN A 17 -9.70 8.70 -1.57
N LYS A 18 -10.17 8.55 -2.81
CA LYS A 18 -11.59 8.36 -3.15
C LYS A 18 -12.19 7.03 -2.69
N TYR A 19 -11.38 6.11 -2.17
CA TYR A 19 -11.86 4.78 -1.76
C TYR A 19 -11.90 4.68 -0.23
N GLY A 20 -13.11 4.69 0.31
CA GLY A 20 -13.41 4.31 1.70
C GLY A 20 -14.01 2.91 1.75
N PHE A 21 -13.53 2.07 2.67
CA PHE A 21 -14.00 0.69 2.81
C PHE A 21 -14.67 0.44 4.16
N GLN A 22 -15.74 -0.35 4.17
CA GLN A 22 -16.39 -0.78 5.41
C GLN A 22 -15.83 -2.11 5.90
N LYS A 23 -15.35 -2.96 4.99
CA LYS A 23 -14.92 -4.33 5.30
C LYS A 23 -13.51 -4.62 4.76
N ILE A 24 -12.76 -5.45 5.47
CA ILE A 24 -11.39 -5.86 5.07
C ILE A 24 -11.38 -6.60 3.73
N LYS A 25 -12.45 -7.30 3.38
CA LYS A 25 -12.60 -7.92 2.06
C LYS A 25 -12.51 -6.89 0.92
N GLU A 26 -13.04 -5.69 1.12
CA GLU A 26 -13.04 -4.60 0.14
C GLU A 26 -11.64 -3.98 0.04
N VAL A 27 -10.96 -3.81 1.19
CA VAL A 27 -9.53 -3.42 1.22
C VAL A 27 -8.70 -4.42 0.42
N LYS A 28 -8.83 -5.72 0.68
CA LYS A 28 -8.10 -6.78 -0.06
C LYS A 28 -8.43 -6.78 -1.55
N GLN A 29 -9.68 -6.53 -1.93
CA GLN A 29 -10.09 -6.42 -3.33
C GLN A 29 -9.47 -5.20 -4.02
N HIS A 30 -9.45 -4.05 -3.34
CA HIS A 30 -8.81 -2.83 -3.83
C HIS A 30 -7.30 -3.04 -4.01
N LEU A 31 -6.62 -3.56 -2.99
CA LEU A 31 -5.21 -3.93 -3.06
C LEU A 31 -4.94 -4.85 -4.24
N ARG A 32 -5.82 -5.85 -4.45
CA ARG A 32 -5.74 -6.73 -5.60
C ARG A 32 -5.75 -5.97 -6.91
N ARG A 33 -6.72 -5.08 -7.14
CA ARG A 33 -6.91 -4.40 -8.43
C ARG A 33 -5.91 -3.28 -8.72
N ARG A 34 -5.35 -2.66 -7.68
CA ARG A 34 -4.57 -1.40 -7.83
C ARG A 34 -3.10 -1.55 -7.48
N HIS A 35 -2.77 -2.43 -6.55
CA HIS A 35 -1.44 -2.49 -5.95
C HIS A 35 -0.73 -3.84 -6.17
N MET A 36 -1.43 -4.88 -6.64
CA MET A 36 -0.77 -6.11 -7.04
C MET A 36 -0.10 -5.97 -8.40
N LEU A 37 1.00 -6.69 -8.57
CA LEU A 37 1.58 -6.96 -9.89
C LEU A 37 0.58 -7.83 -10.67
N HIS A 38 0.04 -7.28 -11.75
CA HIS A 38 -0.80 -8.02 -12.70
C HIS A 38 -0.01 -8.29 -13.98
N GLY A 39 -0.29 -9.42 -14.61
CA GLY A 39 0.31 -9.81 -15.89
C GLY A 39 1.63 -10.57 -15.74
N PHE A 40 2.32 -10.73 -16.87
CA PHE A 40 3.50 -11.59 -16.99
C PHE A 40 4.77 -10.75 -16.81
N ILE A 41 5.19 -10.56 -15.56
CA ILE A 41 6.29 -9.65 -15.23
C ILE A 41 7.57 -10.44 -14.95
N CYS A 42 8.65 -10.08 -15.64
CA CYS A 42 9.97 -10.65 -15.38
C CYS A 42 10.49 -10.20 -14.00
N ARG A 43 10.86 -11.17 -13.15
CA ARG A 43 11.36 -10.88 -11.79
C ARG A 43 12.72 -10.20 -11.76
N ARG A 44 13.50 -10.30 -12.83
CA ARG A 44 14.83 -9.68 -12.92
C ARG A 44 14.73 -8.24 -13.39
N CYS A 45 14.21 -8.00 -14.58
CA CYS A 45 14.18 -6.66 -15.16
C CYS A 45 12.89 -5.87 -14.90
N GLN A 46 11.89 -6.47 -14.23
CA GLN A 46 10.57 -5.88 -13.97
C GLN A 46 9.77 -5.49 -15.22
N LEU A 47 10.14 -6.02 -16.40
CA LEU A 47 9.42 -5.80 -17.65
C LEU A 47 8.09 -6.55 -17.61
N LEU A 48 7.00 -5.89 -17.99
CA LEU A 48 5.67 -6.47 -18.16
C LEU A 48 5.51 -6.96 -19.60
N LEU A 49 5.18 -8.25 -19.74
CA LEU A 49 5.07 -8.94 -21.02
C LEU A 49 3.60 -9.26 -21.29
N GLU A 50 3.29 -9.42 -22.57
CA GLU A 50 1.91 -9.58 -23.07
C GLU A 50 1.31 -10.96 -22.78
N SER A 51 2.15 -12.00 -22.67
CA SER A 51 1.71 -13.38 -22.48
C SER A 51 2.67 -14.17 -21.57
N HIS A 52 2.21 -15.34 -21.11
CA HIS A 52 3.05 -16.27 -20.37
C HIS A 52 4.22 -16.75 -21.23
N ASP A 53 3.95 -17.08 -22.50
CA ASP A 53 4.95 -17.54 -23.45
C ASP A 53 6.02 -16.48 -23.69
N ALA A 54 5.62 -15.21 -23.87
CA ALA A 54 6.57 -14.10 -23.99
C ALA A 54 7.45 -13.97 -22.74
N LEU A 55 6.90 -14.22 -21.54
CA LEU A 55 7.68 -14.29 -20.30
C LEU A 55 8.65 -15.46 -20.27
N MET A 56 8.23 -16.64 -20.70
CA MET A 56 9.10 -17.80 -20.79
C MET A 56 10.23 -17.53 -21.79
N ASP A 57 9.92 -17.08 -22.99
CA ASP A 57 10.89 -16.73 -24.03
C ASP A 57 11.88 -15.66 -23.57
N HIS A 58 11.42 -14.68 -22.79
CA HIS A 58 12.28 -13.64 -22.22
C HIS A 58 13.26 -14.19 -21.18
N ILE A 59 12.83 -15.11 -20.30
CA ILE A 59 13.69 -15.63 -19.23
C ILE A 59 14.61 -16.75 -19.69
N THR A 60 14.34 -17.39 -20.84
CA THR A 60 15.13 -18.48 -21.42
C THR A 60 16.16 -18.02 -22.46
N GLN A 61 16.21 -16.73 -22.82
CA GLN A 61 17.25 -16.18 -23.70
C GLN A 61 18.65 -16.54 -23.20
N GLU A 62 19.56 -16.89 -24.12
CA GLU A 62 20.98 -17.16 -23.81
C GLU A 62 21.63 -15.99 -23.05
N VAL A 63 21.33 -14.76 -23.48
CA VAL A 63 21.75 -13.55 -22.79
C VAL A 63 20.71 -13.18 -21.74
N PRO A 64 21.06 -13.26 -20.44
CA PRO A 64 20.08 -13.02 -19.39
C PRO A 64 19.82 -11.50 -19.22
N CYS A 65 18.56 -11.09 -19.02
CA CYS A 65 18.21 -9.67 -18.89
C CYS A 65 18.81 -8.97 -17.65
N THR A 66 19.03 -7.66 -17.75
CA THR A 66 19.61 -6.88 -16.64
C THR A 66 18.66 -6.82 -15.44
N THR A 67 19.17 -7.22 -14.27
CA THR A 67 18.42 -7.11 -13.02
C THR A 67 18.17 -5.64 -12.70
N ARG A 68 16.92 -5.29 -12.46
CA ARG A 68 16.49 -3.99 -11.96
C ARG A 68 15.98 -4.15 -10.53
N PRO A 69 16.06 -3.08 -9.73
CA PRO A 69 15.41 -3.08 -8.44
C PRO A 69 13.93 -3.45 -8.59
N PRO A 70 13.36 -4.25 -7.67
CA PRO A 70 11.93 -4.55 -7.67
C PRO A 70 11.10 -3.28 -7.80
N LEU A 71 9.91 -3.37 -8.38
CA LEU A 71 8.90 -2.33 -8.18
C LEU A 71 8.52 -2.34 -6.69
N TYR A 72 9.31 -1.64 -5.87
CA TYR A 72 9.32 -1.69 -4.40
C TYR A 72 7.98 -1.37 -3.76
N ASP A 73 7.06 -0.79 -4.53
CA ASP A 73 5.76 -0.35 -4.05
C ASP A 73 4.59 -1.14 -4.63
N ARG A 74 4.83 -2.38 -5.06
CA ARG A 74 3.76 -3.31 -5.45
C ARG A 74 3.77 -4.57 -4.59
N ILE A 75 2.58 -5.12 -4.40
CA ILE A 75 2.40 -6.39 -3.69
C ILE A 75 2.97 -7.51 -4.56
N THR A 76 3.96 -8.21 -4.00
CA THR A 76 4.57 -9.39 -4.61
C THR A 76 3.64 -10.61 -4.57
N GLU A 77 3.95 -11.64 -5.36
CA GLU A 77 3.16 -12.89 -5.36
C GLU A 77 3.18 -13.59 -4.00
N HIS A 78 4.32 -13.60 -3.32
CA HIS A 78 4.43 -14.15 -1.97
C HIS A 78 3.53 -13.41 -0.97
N GLN A 79 3.53 -12.06 -0.99
CA GLN A 79 2.65 -11.26 -0.15
C GLN A 79 1.17 -11.47 -0.52
N ARG A 80 0.84 -11.62 -1.81
CA ARG A 80 -0.51 -11.95 -2.28
C ARG A 80 -1.01 -13.26 -1.66
N LEU A 81 -0.20 -14.31 -1.72
CA LEU A 81 -0.54 -15.61 -1.13
C LEU A 81 -0.74 -15.50 0.38
N ARG A 82 0.13 -14.77 1.08
CA ARG A 82 -0.03 -14.51 2.52
C ARG A 82 -1.31 -13.73 2.85
N LEU A 83 -1.67 -12.72 2.05
CA LEU A 83 -2.92 -11.97 2.22
C LEU A 83 -4.16 -12.84 2.03
N MET A 84 -4.11 -13.80 1.10
CA MET A 84 -5.20 -14.76 0.86
C MET A 84 -5.36 -15.75 2.01
N GLN A 85 -4.24 -16.23 2.56
CA GLN A 85 -4.23 -17.20 3.66
C GLN A 85 -4.38 -16.56 5.04
N TYR A 86 -4.29 -15.23 5.14
CA TYR A 86 -4.34 -14.52 6.42
C TYR A 86 -5.65 -14.80 7.20
N PRO A 87 -5.56 -15.41 8.40
CA PRO A 87 -6.72 -15.75 9.19
C PRO A 87 -7.34 -14.50 9.81
N SER A 88 -8.57 -14.19 9.41
CA SER A 88 -9.34 -13.03 9.87
C SER A 88 -10.43 -13.36 10.90
N ARG A 89 -10.74 -14.63 11.11
CA ARG A 89 -11.80 -15.05 12.05
C ARG A 89 -11.40 -14.69 13.49
N GLY A 90 -12.36 -14.13 14.25
CA GLY A 90 -12.16 -13.77 15.65
C GLY A 90 -11.37 -12.48 15.91
N LYS A 91 -10.91 -11.77 14.87
CA LYS A 91 -10.16 -10.52 14.99
C LYS A 91 -11.04 -9.30 14.78
N SER A 92 -10.76 -8.22 15.49
CA SER A 92 -11.39 -6.92 15.25
C SER A 92 -11.06 -6.39 13.85
N LEU A 93 -11.84 -5.41 13.38
CA LEU A 93 -11.61 -4.80 12.07
C LEU A 93 -10.20 -4.18 11.97
N GLU A 94 -9.75 -3.56 13.05
CA GLU A 94 -8.44 -2.92 13.17
C GLU A 94 -7.30 -3.95 13.17
N GLN A 95 -7.41 -5.02 13.95
CA GLN A 95 -6.44 -6.12 13.94
C GLN A 95 -6.33 -6.78 12.57
N GLN A 96 -7.44 -6.89 11.85
CA GLN A 96 -7.42 -7.40 10.48
C GLN A 96 -6.73 -6.42 9.52
N TRP A 97 -6.98 -5.12 9.66
CA TRP A 97 -6.37 -4.08 8.82
C TRP A 97 -4.85 -4.01 9.05
N TYR A 98 -4.40 -3.99 10.31
CA TYR A 98 -2.97 -4.01 10.63
C TYR A 98 -2.30 -5.32 10.22
N GLY A 99 -2.99 -6.45 10.30
CA GLY A 99 -2.45 -7.69 9.71
C GLY A 99 -2.25 -7.62 8.20
N VAL A 100 -3.10 -6.89 7.47
CA VAL A 100 -2.88 -6.59 6.05
C VAL A 100 -1.66 -5.68 5.86
N TRP A 101 -1.55 -4.62 6.67
CA TRP A 101 -0.40 -3.70 6.68
C TRP A 101 0.92 -4.44 6.85
N ASP A 102 1.04 -5.28 7.88
CA ASP A 102 2.29 -5.99 8.20
C ASP A 102 2.72 -6.96 7.10
N ILE A 103 1.77 -7.49 6.31
CA ILE A 103 2.08 -8.37 5.18
C ILE A 103 2.63 -7.56 4.01
N ILE A 104 2.01 -6.43 3.67
CA ILE A 104 2.38 -5.65 2.48
C ILE A 104 3.56 -4.70 2.73
N PHE A 105 3.76 -4.28 3.98
CA PHE A 105 4.82 -3.37 4.41
C PHE A 105 5.61 -3.94 5.58
N PRO A 106 6.31 -5.08 5.39
CA PRO A 106 7.08 -5.69 6.46
C PRO A 106 8.16 -4.73 6.97
N GLY A 107 8.20 -4.54 8.29
CA GLY A 107 9.18 -3.66 8.95
C GLY A 107 8.86 -2.17 8.92
N LEU A 108 7.72 -1.74 8.35
CA LEU A 108 7.25 -0.36 8.49
C LEU A 108 6.34 -0.22 9.71
N ASP A 109 6.50 0.91 10.41
CA ASP A 109 5.61 1.28 11.51
C ASP A 109 4.17 1.40 11.04
N ARG A 110 3.26 0.93 11.89
CA ARG A 110 1.83 1.01 11.63
C ARG A 110 1.36 2.47 11.77
N PRO A 111 0.43 2.93 10.92
CA PRO A 111 -0.15 4.25 11.07
C PRO A 111 -0.99 4.32 12.34
N LYS A 112 -1.13 5.54 12.89
CA LYS A 112 -1.89 5.82 14.13
C LYS A 112 -3.36 5.41 14.06
N ASP A 113 -3.95 5.42 12.86
CA ASP A 113 -5.33 5.03 12.65
C ASP A 113 -5.51 4.37 11.27
N ILE A 114 -6.64 3.67 11.10
CA ILE A 114 -6.97 2.87 9.91
C ILE A 114 -8.02 3.54 9.00
N TYR A 115 -8.45 4.76 9.30
CA TYR A 115 -9.58 5.43 8.67
C TYR A 115 -9.11 6.50 7.67
N LEU A 116 -9.96 6.89 6.72
CA LEU A 116 -9.64 8.06 5.90
C LEU A 116 -9.77 9.27 6.80
N GLN A 117 -8.80 10.18 6.75
CA GLN A 117 -9.02 11.50 7.33
C GLN A 117 -10.10 12.17 6.49
N THR A 118 -11.19 12.57 7.12
CA THR A 118 -12.22 13.37 6.47
C THR A 118 -11.64 14.74 6.08
N GLU A 119 -12.26 15.46 5.14
CA GLU A 119 -11.85 16.85 4.84
C GLU A 119 -11.87 17.73 6.10
N ALA A 120 -12.82 17.49 7.00
CA ALA A 120 -12.89 18.18 8.29
C ALA A 120 -11.72 17.83 9.22
N GLU A 121 -11.33 16.56 9.33
CA GLU A 121 -10.16 16.13 10.12
C GLU A 121 -8.84 16.55 9.47
N THR A 122 -8.76 16.55 8.14
CA THR A 122 -7.59 17.03 7.40
C THR A 122 -7.41 18.53 7.60
N THR A 123 -8.51 19.29 7.49
CA THR A 123 -8.52 20.75 7.74
C THR A 123 -8.22 21.03 9.20
N MET A 124 -8.83 20.31 10.15
CA MET A 124 -8.50 20.45 11.56
C MET A 124 -7.04 20.11 11.83
N ASN A 125 -6.50 18.97 11.36
CA ASN A 125 -5.10 18.61 11.59
C ASN A 125 -4.14 19.66 11.00
N SER A 126 -4.45 20.23 9.84
CA SER A 126 -3.72 21.37 9.28
C SER A 126 -3.85 22.63 10.15
N LEU A 127 -5.04 22.94 10.69
CA LEU A 127 -5.24 24.06 11.60
C LEU A 127 -4.53 23.87 12.95
N TRP A 128 -4.56 22.66 13.53
CA TRP A 128 -3.86 22.32 14.77
C TRP A 128 -2.34 22.38 14.61
N SER A 129 -1.81 21.88 13.47
CA SER A 129 -0.37 21.99 13.19
C SER A 129 0.08 23.44 12.99
N LEU A 130 -0.72 24.27 12.31
CA LEU A 130 -0.48 25.71 12.22
C LEU A 130 -0.57 26.41 13.59
N TRP A 131 -1.54 26.04 14.43
CA TRP A 131 -1.65 26.58 15.79
C TRP A 131 -0.53 26.13 16.73
N ASP A 132 0.01 24.93 16.57
CA ASP A 132 1.16 24.44 17.33
C ASP A 132 2.48 25.08 16.87
N GLU A 133 2.60 25.42 15.58
CA GLU A 133 3.68 26.28 15.08
C GLU A 133 3.57 27.69 15.66
N GLN A 134 2.37 28.26 15.66
CA GLN A 134 2.12 29.61 16.18
C GLN A 134 2.29 29.70 17.71
N LYS A 135 2.03 28.61 18.46
CA LYS A 135 2.32 28.54 19.90
C LYS A 135 3.80 28.50 20.23
N LYS A 136 4.67 28.06 19.30
CA LYS A 136 6.13 28.14 19.49
C LYS A 136 6.65 29.58 19.41
N ASP A 137 5.88 30.50 18.84
CA ASP A 137 6.18 31.93 18.78
C ASP A 137 5.53 32.74 19.93
N ILE A 138 4.67 32.14 20.76
CA ILE A 138 3.93 32.83 21.84
C ILE A 138 4.51 32.52 23.24
N ILE A 139 5.44 31.55 23.36
CA ILE A 139 6.19 31.29 24.60
C ILE A 139 7.64 31.76 24.41
N CYS A 140 7.81 33.01 24.01
CA CYS A 140 9.05 33.78 24.05
C CYS A 140 8.67 35.28 24.03
N ASP A 141 7.98 35.73 25.09
CA ASP A 141 8.11 37.05 25.73
C ASP A 141 7.21 37.13 26.98
#